data_AF-A0AAD7T079-F1
#
_entry.id   AF-A0AAD7T079-F1
#
_cell.length_a   1.000
_cell.length_b   1.000
_cell.length_c   1.000
_cell.angle_alpha   90.00
_cell.angle_beta   90.00
_cell.angle_gamma   90.00
#
_symmetry.space_group_name_H-M   'P 1'
#
loop_
_entity.id
_entity.type
_entity.pdbx_description
1 polymer ?
#
loop_
_entity_poly.entity_id
_entity_poly.type
_entity_poly.pdbx_seq_one_letter_code
_entity_poly.pdbx_strand_id
1 'polypeptide(L)'
;MHPTRTDWLKIHATRQNTGETCDDYCSRMEECFQKHSSLTVDNPAPGDLLKTSLVNGLLPHLKDKVMASCVGWERSATTIVWEHVKHAERQENQKDGKKQVKLEHVKLMFYQAGAGASRQGVARGRGCGNRPNRGRGRSRGGGGNQQQLGQWRCYTCNQLGHLARDCPNMPTEGEEMTQ
;
A
#
# COMPACT_ATOMS: atom_id res chain seq x y z
N MET A 1 -46.12 8.34 -13.84
CA MET A 1 -46.58 6.95 -13.62
C MET A 1 -45.41 6.16 -13.11
N HIS A 2 -45.44 5.71 -11.85
CA HIS A 2 -44.40 4.83 -11.32
C HIS A 2 -44.71 3.37 -11.71
N PRO A 3 -43.72 2.57 -12.12
CA PRO A 3 -43.94 1.19 -12.55
C PRO A 3 -44.49 0.35 -11.40
N THR A 4 -45.40 -0.59 -11.67
CA THR A 4 -46.03 -1.44 -10.65
C THR A 4 -45.10 -2.50 -10.06
N ARG A 5 -43.98 -2.77 -10.73
CA ARG A 5 -42.97 -3.77 -10.35
C ARG A 5 -41.57 -3.21 -10.57
N THR A 6 -40.68 -3.47 -9.63
CA THR A 6 -39.27 -3.08 -9.74
C THR A 6 -38.56 -3.89 -10.82
N ASP A 7 -38.04 -3.22 -11.85
CA ASP A 7 -37.28 -3.83 -12.94
C ASP A 7 -35.80 -4.03 -12.52
N TRP A 8 -35.52 -5.06 -11.73
CA TRP A 8 -34.17 -5.37 -11.26
C TRP A 8 -33.15 -5.61 -12.39
N LEU A 9 -33.58 -6.09 -13.55
CA LEU A 9 -32.68 -6.32 -14.69
C LEU A 9 -31.99 -5.04 -15.17
N LYS A 10 -32.72 -3.91 -15.19
CA LYS A 10 -32.15 -2.62 -15.59
C LYS A 10 -31.22 -2.06 -14.52
N ILE A 11 -31.57 -2.25 -13.26
CA ILE A 11 -30.75 -1.81 -12.11
C ILE A 11 -29.45 -2.62 -12.05
N HIS A 12 -29.48 -3.93 -12.29
CA HIS A 12 -28.28 -4.76 -12.30
C HIS A 12 -27.40 -4.54 -13.54
N ALA A 13 -27.98 -4.00 -14.63
CA ALA A 13 -27.24 -3.66 -15.84
C ALA A 13 -26.42 -2.37 -15.68
N THR A 14 -26.77 -1.48 -14.74
CA THR A 14 -25.98 -0.27 -14.49
C THR A 14 -24.69 -0.62 -13.76
N ARG A 15 -23.59 -0.62 -14.51
CA ARG A 15 -22.22 -0.83 -13.99
C ARG A 15 -21.40 0.45 -14.08
N GLN A 16 -20.37 0.55 -13.25
CA GLN A 16 -19.40 1.64 -13.27
C GLN A 16 -18.53 1.57 -14.54
N ASN A 17 -18.34 2.71 -15.20
CA ASN A 17 -17.47 2.79 -16.38
C ASN A 17 -15.98 2.92 -16.00
N THR A 18 -15.10 2.54 -16.93
CA THR A 18 -13.65 2.65 -16.76
C THR A 18 -13.21 4.12 -16.79
N GLY A 19 -13.06 4.74 -15.60
CA GLY A 19 -12.67 6.14 -15.44
C GLY A 19 -13.76 7.05 -14.87
N GLU A 20 -14.95 6.51 -14.59
CA GLU A 20 -16.01 7.20 -13.85
C GLU A 20 -15.72 7.12 -12.34
N THR A 21 -15.94 8.21 -11.61
CA THR A 21 -15.76 8.22 -10.15
C THR A 21 -16.81 7.34 -9.49
N CYS A 22 -16.52 6.87 -8.28
CA CYS A 22 -17.50 6.09 -7.54
C CYS A 22 -18.78 6.90 -7.29
N ASP A 23 -18.67 8.19 -6.93
CA ASP A 23 -19.82 9.05 -6.63
C ASP A 23 -20.74 9.28 -7.86
N ASP A 24 -20.18 9.42 -9.07
CA ASP A 24 -20.96 9.57 -10.32
C ASP A 24 -21.77 8.31 -10.63
N TYR A 25 -21.13 7.15 -10.48
CA TYR A 25 -21.80 5.86 -10.67
C TYR A 25 -22.98 5.68 -9.71
N CYS A 26 -22.85 6.11 -8.45
CA CYS A 26 -23.91 6.02 -7.45
C CYS A 26 -25.11 6.85 -7.85
N SER A 27 -24.88 8.11 -8.23
CA SER A 27 -25.92 9.03 -8.66
C SER A 27 -26.72 8.44 -9.84
N ARG A 28 -26.02 7.86 -10.82
CA ARG A 28 -26.65 7.19 -11.96
C ARG A 28 -27.43 5.94 -11.55
N MET A 29 -26.89 5.16 -10.62
CA MET A 29 -27.56 3.94 -10.13
C MET A 29 -28.83 4.27 -9.33
N GLU A 30 -28.77 5.30 -8.47
CA GLU A 30 -29.92 5.82 -7.72
C GLU A 30 -30.99 6.39 -8.65
N GLU A 31 -30.59 7.12 -9.69
CA GLU A 31 -31.52 7.64 -10.70
C GLU A 31 -32.19 6.48 -11.47
N CYS A 32 -31.44 5.46 -11.85
CA CYS A 32 -31.99 4.24 -12.46
C CYS A 32 -32.92 3.49 -11.50
N PHE A 33 -32.60 3.43 -10.21
CA PHE A 33 -33.46 2.84 -9.20
C PHE A 33 -34.75 3.64 -9.06
N GLN A 34 -34.69 4.96 -8.95
CA GLN A 34 -35.87 5.82 -8.81
C GLN A 34 -36.81 5.75 -10.02
N LYS A 35 -36.25 5.60 -11.23
CA LYS A 35 -37.03 5.46 -12.47
C LYS A 35 -37.71 4.10 -12.62
N HIS A 36 -37.08 3.04 -12.10
CA HIS A 36 -37.49 1.65 -12.35
C HIS A 36 -37.96 0.90 -11.10
N SER A 37 -38.02 1.55 -9.96
CA SER A 37 -38.48 0.98 -8.69
C SER A 37 -39.78 1.65 -8.22
N SER A 38 -40.70 0.84 -7.72
CA SER A 38 -41.88 1.30 -6.98
C SER A 38 -41.63 1.44 -5.48
N LEU A 39 -40.40 1.20 -5.01
CA LEU A 39 -40.10 1.10 -3.59
C LEU A 39 -39.63 2.44 -3.04
N THR A 40 -40.26 2.88 -1.96
CA THR A 40 -39.76 3.98 -1.13
C THR A 40 -38.59 3.47 -0.27
N VAL A 41 -37.67 4.37 0.04
CA VAL A 41 -36.37 4.11 0.71
C VAL A 41 -36.54 3.54 2.14
N ASP A 42 -37.78 3.47 2.64
CA ASP A 42 -38.11 3.12 4.03
C ASP A 42 -38.36 1.61 4.25
N ASN A 43 -38.37 0.77 3.20
CA ASN A 43 -38.50 -0.67 3.36
C ASN A 43 -37.10 -1.35 3.38
N PRO A 44 -36.71 -2.05 4.47
CA PRO A 44 -35.37 -2.62 4.61
C PRO A 44 -35.08 -3.79 3.65
N ALA A 45 -36.11 -4.55 3.24
CA ALA A 45 -35.94 -5.76 2.41
C ALA A 45 -35.32 -5.49 1.01
N PRO A 46 -35.73 -4.48 0.23
CA PRO A 46 -35.06 -4.13 -1.02
C PRO A 46 -33.71 -3.41 -0.83
N GLY A 47 -33.41 -2.91 0.38
CA GLY A 47 -32.16 -2.24 0.67
C GLY A 47 -30.94 -3.16 0.50
N ASP A 48 -31.07 -4.43 0.91
CA ASP A 48 -30.00 -5.41 0.73
C ASP A 48 -29.78 -5.79 -0.74
N LEU A 49 -30.86 -5.87 -1.52
CA LEU A 49 -30.75 -6.07 -2.97
C LEU A 49 -30.01 -4.90 -3.64
N LEU A 50 -30.30 -3.67 -3.24
CA LEU A 50 -29.59 -2.49 -3.75
C LEU A 50 -28.11 -2.51 -3.38
N LYS A 51 -27.76 -2.89 -2.13
CA LYS A 51 -26.35 -3.10 -1.72
C LYS A 51 -25.65 -4.12 -2.62
N THR A 52 -26.30 -5.26 -2.88
CA THR A 52 -25.70 -6.29 -3.72
C THR A 52 -25.54 -5.83 -5.16
N SER A 53 -26.51 -5.10 -5.72
CA SER A 53 -26.42 -4.54 -7.07
C SER A 53 -25.27 -3.53 -7.18
N LEU A 54 -25.13 -2.66 -6.16
CA LEU A 54 -24.04 -1.69 -6.08
C LEU A 54 -22.67 -2.37 -6.15
N VAL A 55 -22.41 -3.28 -5.20
CA VAL A 55 -21.10 -3.92 -5.07
C VAL A 55 -20.78 -4.77 -6.30
N ASN A 56 -21.79 -5.37 -6.93
CA ASN A 56 -21.60 -6.14 -8.17
C ASN A 56 -21.42 -5.28 -9.41
N GLY A 57 -21.89 -4.04 -9.42
CA GLY A 57 -21.75 -3.11 -10.54
C GLY A 57 -20.48 -2.26 -10.50
N LEU A 58 -19.77 -2.22 -9.36
CA LEU A 58 -18.43 -1.61 -9.25
C LEU A 58 -17.39 -2.31 -10.14
N LEU A 59 -16.34 -1.58 -10.47
CA LEU A 59 -15.18 -2.15 -11.17
C LEU A 59 -14.58 -3.33 -10.36
N PRO A 60 -14.14 -4.41 -11.02
CA PRO A 60 -13.75 -5.65 -10.34
C PRO A 60 -12.60 -5.43 -9.33
N HIS A 61 -11.63 -4.59 -9.68
CA HIS A 61 -10.50 -4.27 -8.81
C HIS A 61 -10.88 -3.41 -7.58
N LEU A 62 -11.95 -2.61 -7.67
CA LEU A 62 -12.51 -1.87 -6.54
C LEU A 62 -13.36 -2.80 -5.68
N LYS A 63 -14.22 -3.62 -6.31
CA LYS A 63 -15.04 -4.62 -5.63
C LYS A 63 -14.21 -5.52 -4.72
N ASP A 64 -13.09 -6.05 -5.21
CA ASP A 64 -12.23 -6.94 -4.43
C ASP A 64 -11.67 -6.24 -3.18
N LYS A 65 -11.29 -4.96 -3.28
CA LYS A 65 -10.82 -4.17 -2.13
C LYS A 65 -11.94 -3.84 -1.14
N VAL A 66 -13.14 -3.54 -1.64
CA VAL A 66 -14.31 -3.29 -0.80
C VAL A 66 -14.67 -4.55 -0.02
N MET A 67 -14.75 -5.70 -0.69
CA MET A 67 -15.00 -6.99 -0.04
C MET A 67 -13.89 -7.40 0.93
N ALA A 68 -12.63 -7.08 0.63
CA ALA A 68 -11.52 -7.33 1.54
C ALA A 68 -11.54 -6.45 2.80
N SER A 69 -12.05 -5.22 2.70
CA SER A 69 -12.10 -4.28 3.82
C SER A 69 -13.39 -4.37 4.64
N CYS A 70 -14.52 -4.75 4.01
CA CYS A 70 -15.82 -4.87 4.67
C CYS A 70 -16.06 -6.29 5.18
N VAL A 71 -15.49 -6.60 6.35
CA VAL A 71 -15.71 -7.88 7.03
C VAL A 71 -17.12 -7.93 7.61
N GLY A 72 -17.92 -8.93 7.24
CA GLY A 72 -19.32 -9.03 7.69
C GLY A 72 -20.30 -8.16 6.88
N TRP A 73 -20.00 -7.96 5.59
CA TRP A 73 -20.77 -7.12 4.67
C TRP A 73 -22.29 -7.35 4.69
N GLU A 74 -22.73 -8.61 4.85
CA GLU A 74 -24.16 -9.00 4.88
C GLU A 74 -24.97 -8.29 5.97
N ARG A 75 -24.34 -7.94 7.09
CA ARG A 75 -25.01 -7.29 8.25
C ARG A 75 -24.76 -5.79 8.31
N SER A 76 -23.89 -5.29 7.45
CA SER A 76 -23.46 -3.89 7.48
C SER A 76 -24.54 -2.96 6.90
N ALA A 77 -24.64 -1.76 7.47
CA ALA A 77 -25.47 -0.70 6.92
C ALA A 77 -24.93 -0.23 5.56
N THR A 78 -25.80 0.30 4.70
CA THR A 78 -25.41 0.87 3.39
C THR A 78 -24.31 1.93 3.54
N THR A 79 -24.41 2.77 4.57
CA THR A 79 -23.44 3.83 4.91
C THR A 79 -22.02 3.29 5.11
N ILE A 80 -21.89 2.16 5.81
CA ILE A 80 -20.60 1.53 6.06
C ILE A 80 -19.99 1.04 4.75
N VAL A 81 -20.79 0.39 3.90
CA VAL A 81 -20.36 -0.05 2.57
C VAL A 81 -19.84 1.13 1.74
N TRP A 82 -20.50 2.28 1.81
CA TRP A 82 -20.06 3.50 1.13
C TRP A 82 -18.71 4.02 1.60
N GLU A 83 -18.46 4.02 2.90
CA GLU A 83 -17.16 4.41 3.44
C GLU A 83 -16.04 3.49 2.93
N HIS A 84 -16.31 2.18 2.83
CA HIS A 84 -15.39 1.22 2.24
C HIS A 84 -15.14 1.45 0.75
N VAL A 85 -16.17 1.82 -0.02
CA VAL A 85 -16.02 2.19 -1.45
C VAL A 85 -15.12 3.41 -1.61
N LYS A 86 -15.37 4.49 -0.86
CA LYS A 86 -14.55 5.70 -0.90
C LYS A 86 -13.11 5.43 -0.45
N HIS A 87 -12.94 4.55 0.54
CA HIS A 87 -11.62 4.12 0.97
C HIS A 87 -10.88 3.35 -0.13
N ALA A 88 -11.56 2.42 -0.83
CA ALA A 88 -10.97 1.64 -1.93
C ALA A 88 -10.53 2.55 -3.09
N GLU A 89 -11.34 3.54 -3.45
CA GLU A 89 -11.01 4.54 -4.48
C GLU A 89 -9.79 5.39 -4.08
N ARG A 90 -9.73 5.86 -2.83
CA ARG A 90 -8.56 6.58 -2.31
C ARG A 90 -7.28 5.75 -2.39
N GLN A 91 -7.37 4.45 -2.09
CA GLN A 91 -6.23 3.55 -2.23
C GLN A 91 -5.78 3.37 -3.68
N GLU A 92 -6.70 3.35 -4.64
CA GLU A 92 -6.41 3.33 -6.08
C GLU A 92 -5.59 4.55 -6.48
N ASN A 93 -6.13 5.74 -6.20
CA ASN A 93 -5.54 7.02 -6.60
C ASN A 93 -4.16 7.22 -5.97
N GLN A 94 -3.98 6.77 -4.72
CA GLN A 94 -2.67 6.81 -4.07
C GLN A 94 -1.64 5.88 -4.74
N LYS A 95 -2.06 4.70 -5.22
CA LYS A 95 -1.16 3.78 -5.94
C LYS A 95 -0.77 4.34 -7.30
N ASP A 96 -1.72 4.91 -8.03
CA ASP A 96 -1.44 5.48 -9.35
C ASP A 96 -0.58 6.74 -9.28
N GLY A 97 -0.80 7.60 -8.27
CA GLY A 97 0.10 8.71 -7.98
C GLY A 97 1.52 8.24 -7.63
N LYS A 98 1.67 7.19 -6.81
CA LYS A 98 3.00 6.61 -6.50
C LYS A 98 3.68 6.01 -7.73
N LYS A 99 2.93 5.33 -8.62
CA LYS A 99 3.46 4.80 -9.88
C LYS A 99 3.94 5.93 -10.79
N GLN A 100 3.17 7.01 -10.89
CA GLN A 100 3.50 8.17 -11.70
C GLN A 100 4.77 8.86 -11.19
N VAL A 101 4.85 9.15 -9.88
CA VAL A 101 6.05 9.74 -9.26
C VAL A 101 7.27 8.84 -9.46
N LYS A 102 7.13 7.52 -9.30
CA LYS A 102 8.23 6.58 -9.53
C LYS A 102 8.67 6.58 -11.00
N LEU A 103 7.73 6.64 -11.93
CA LEU A 103 8.02 6.70 -13.36
C LEU A 103 8.74 8.01 -13.73
N GLU A 104 8.28 9.15 -13.21
CA GLU A 104 8.92 10.44 -13.41
C GLU A 104 10.33 10.47 -12.81
N HIS A 105 10.53 9.89 -11.62
CA HIS A 105 11.85 9.77 -11.00
C HIS A 105 12.80 8.90 -11.84
N VAL A 106 12.32 7.78 -12.37
CA VAL A 106 13.10 6.92 -13.28
C VAL A 106 13.43 7.66 -14.58
N LYS A 107 12.48 8.37 -15.19
CA LYS A 107 12.74 9.22 -16.37
C LYS A 107 13.83 10.26 -16.09
N LEU A 108 13.74 10.97 -14.95
CA LEU A 108 14.74 11.95 -14.52
C LEU A 108 16.15 11.32 -14.41
N MET A 109 16.25 10.13 -13.81
CA MET A 109 17.52 9.39 -13.72
C MET A 109 18.10 9.06 -15.10
N PHE A 110 17.26 8.66 -16.06
CA PHE A 110 17.72 8.38 -17.43
C PHE A 110 18.21 9.65 -18.17
N TYR A 111 17.51 10.79 -18.04
CA TYR A 111 17.95 12.05 -18.65
C TYR A 111 19.26 12.56 -18.05
N GLN A 112 19.45 12.45 -16.73
CA GLN A 112 20.68 12.89 -16.06
C GLN A 112 21.87 11.96 -16.38
N ALA A 113 21.63 10.65 -16.55
CA ALA A 113 22.65 9.70 -16.97
C ALA A 113 23.07 9.88 -18.45
N GLY A 114 22.15 10.34 -19.31
CA GLY A 114 22.42 10.65 -20.72
C GLY A 114 23.24 11.93 -20.95
N ALA A 115 23.34 12.81 -19.95
CA ALA A 115 24.02 14.10 -20.06
C ALA A 115 25.48 14.12 -19.54
N GLY A 116 26.05 12.98 -19.09
CA GLY A 116 27.33 13.02 -18.36
C GLY A 116 28.22 11.77 -18.36
N ALA A 117 28.04 10.80 -19.25
CA ALA A 117 28.92 9.63 -19.31
C ALA A 117 30.07 9.77 -20.33
N SER A 118 30.82 10.86 -20.29
CA SER A 118 32.23 10.82 -20.68
C SER A 118 33.00 10.15 -19.54
N ARG A 119 32.91 8.82 -19.47
CA ARG A 119 33.78 8.04 -18.59
C ARG A 119 35.18 8.08 -19.20
N GLN A 120 36.05 8.84 -18.54
CA GLN A 120 37.49 8.66 -18.64
C GLN A 120 37.85 7.17 -18.68
N GLY A 121 38.50 6.79 -19.79
CA GLY A 121 39.49 5.72 -19.87
C GLY A 121 39.10 4.35 -19.34
N VAL A 122 38.46 3.52 -20.16
CA VAL A 122 38.69 2.07 -20.07
C VAL A 122 40.00 1.79 -20.80
N ALA A 123 41.08 1.80 -20.03
CA ALA A 123 42.40 1.36 -20.48
C ALA A 123 42.31 -0.08 -21.00
N ARG A 124 42.65 -0.27 -22.28
CA ARG A 124 42.96 -1.59 -22.85
C ARG A 124 44.31 -2.05 -22.29
N GLY A 125 44.29 -2.59 -21.08
CA GLY A 125 45.43 -3.28 -20.48
C GLY A 125 45.50 -4.74 -20.93
N ARG A 126 46.50 -5.06 -21.77
CA ARG A 126 46.99 -6.43 -21.99
C ARG A 126 47.98 -6.80 -20.88
N GLY A 127 47.89 -8.02 -20.36
CA GLY A 127 48.82 -8.63 -19.40
C GLY A 127 48.33 -8.51 -17.96
N CYS A 128 48.45 -9.50 -17.07
CA CYS A 128 49.28 -10.70 -17.01
C CYS A 128 48.58 -11.72 -16.07
N GLY A 129 48.83 -13.01 -16.25
CA GLY A 129 48.21 -14.06 -15.43
C GLY A 129 48.74 -14.10 -13.99
N ASN A 130 47.96 -14.67 -13.06
CA ASN A 130 48.42 -15.73 -12.15
C ASN A 130 47.26 -16.27 -11.27
N ARG A 131 47.07 -17.59 -11.33
CA ARG A 131 46.55 -18.52 -10.29
C ARG A 131 45.09 -18.44 -9.80
N PRO A 132 44.32 -19.55 -9.91
CA PRO A 132 43.14 -19.80 -9.11
C PRO A 132 43.54 -20.61 -7.86
N ASN A 133 43.70 -19.97 -6.69
CA ASN A 133 43.43 -20.66 -5.42
C ASN A 133 43.32 -19.73 -4.21
N ARG A 134 42.31 -20.06 -3.39
CA ARG A 134 42.30 -20.01 -1.93
C ARG A 134 42.18 -18.63 -1.25
N GLY A 135 40.92 -18.23 -1.10
CA GLY A 135 40.50 -17.26 -0.10
C GLY A 135 38.98 -17.22 0.04
N ARG A 136 38.35 -18.30 0.52
CA ARG A 136 37.02 -18.19 1.17
C ARG A 136 37.23 -17.48 2.51
N GLY A 137 37.55 -16.20 2.45
CA GLY A 137 37.37 -15.32 3.57
C GLY A 137 35.87 -15.20 3.80
N ARG A 138 35.37 -15.84 4.86
CA ARG A 138 34.11 -15.43 5.49
C ARG A 138 34.37 -14.05 6.09
N SER A 139 34.42 -13.02 5.25
CA SER A 139 34.18 -11.67 5.72
C SER A 139 32.73 -11.65 6.17
N ARG A 140 32.54 -11.77 7.50
CA ARG A 140 31.35 -11.28 8.18
C ARG A 140 31.06 -9.91 7.56
N GLY A 141 30.03 -9.86 6.74
CA GLY A 141 29.53 -8.63 6.14
C GLY A 141 29.06 -7.72 7.25
N GLY A 142 29.98 -6.90 7.74
CA GLY A 142 29.70 -5.68 8.47
C GLY A 142 28.99 -4.74 7.51
N GLY A 143 27.68 -4.73 7.61
CA GLY A 143 26.78 -3.84 6.88
C GLY A 143 25.52 -3.60 7.69
N GLY A 144 25.65 -3.57 9.02
CA GLY A 144 24.59 -3.16 9.92
C GLY A 144 24.48 -1.64 9.85
N ASN A 145 23.46 -1.19 9.14
CA ASN A 145 22.90 0.16 9.07
C ASN A 145 23.24 1.05 10.29
N GLN A 146 24.39 1.74 10.24
CA GLN A 146 24.87 2.68 11.29
C GLN A 146 24.08 3.99 11.36
N GLN A 147 22.96 4.11 10.63
CA GLN A 147 22.22 5.37 10.50
C GLN A 147 21.10 5.54 11.54
N GLN A 148 21.07 4.72 12.61
CA GLN A 148 20.11 4.85 13.71
C GLN A 148 20.74 4.92 15.13
N LEU A 149 22.03 5.26 15.24
CA LEU A 149 22.77 5.35 16.52
C LEU A 149 22.39 6.57 17.40
N GLY A 150 21.23 7.20 17.20
CA GLY A 150 20.86 8.46 17.85
C GLY A 150 19.78 8.39 18.93
N GLN A 151 19.08 7.27 19.13
CA GLN A 151 17.87 7.25 19.96
C GLN A 151 17.80 6.18 21.06
N TRP A 152 18.85 5.38 21.24
CA TRP A 152 18.81 4.29 22.22
C TRP A 152 19.48 4.75 23.52
N ARG A 153 18.76 4.59 24.65
CA ARG A 153 19.30 4.81 26.00
C ARG A 153 19.81 3.49 26.56
N CYS A 154 21.00 3.51 27.14
CA CYS A 154 21.58 2.39 27.85
C CYS A 154 20.72 2.05 29.07
N TYR A 155 20.32 0.79 29.24
CA TYR A 155 19.51 0.37 30.39
C TYR A 155 20.31 0.33 31.71
N THR A 156 21.64 0.40 31.66
CA THR A 156 22.51 0.36 32.84
C THR A 156 22.79 1.75 33.40
N CYS A 157 23.13 2.73 32.54
CA CYS A 157 23.52 4.08 32.96
C CYS A 157 22.58 5.19 32.44
N ASN A 158 21.54 4.85 31.69
CA ASN A 158 20.56 5.76 31.07
C ASN A 158 21.14 6.80 30.10
N GLN A 159 22.42 6.67 29.71
CA GLN A 159 23.06 7.54 28.72
C GLN A 159 22.67 7.13 27.28
N LEU A 160 22.66 8.10 26.37
CA LEU A 160 22.33 7.89 24.95
C LEU A 160 23.55 7.42 24.17
N GLY A 161 23.31 6.67 23.08
CA GLY A 161 24.35 6.31 22.10
C GLY A 161 24.97 4.92 22.26
N HIS A 162 24.59 4.17 23.29
CA HIS A 162 24.99 2.76 23.48
C HIS A 162 23.90 1.94 24.18
N LEU A 163 23.93 0.61 24.03
CA LEU A 163 23.06 -0.32 24.77
C LEU A 163 23.75 -0.81 26.04
N ALA A 164 23.00 -1.45 26.95
CA ALA A 164 23.55 -2.03 28.18
C ALA A 164 24.77 -2.93 27.93
N ARG A 165 24.82 -3.63 26.80
CA ARG A 165 25.91 -4.56 26.39
C ARG A 165 27.23 -3.86 26.04
N ASP A 166 27.17 -2.60 25.65
CA ASP A 166 28.31 -1.77 25.26
C ASP A 166 28.54 -0.65 26.30
N CYS A 167 28.02 -0.82 27.51
CA CYS A 167 28.15 0.17 28.58
C CYS A 167 29.61 0.24 29.07
N PRO A 168 30.28 1.38 29.02
CA PRO A 168 31.66 1.53 29.49
C PRO A 168 31.78 1.38 31.02
N ASN A 169 30.67 1.49 31.76
CA ASN A 169 30.60 1.33 33.21
C ASN A 169 30.13 -0.07 33.62
N MET A 170 30.30 -1.10 32.77
CA MET A 170 30.07 -2.46 33.25
C MET A 170 31.07 -2.79 34.36
N PRO A 171 30.62 -3.27 35.53
CA PRO A 171 31.53 -3.88 36.49
C PRO A 171 32.11 -5.13 35.80
N THR A 172 33.39 -5.10 35.47
CA THR A 172 34.12 -6.30 35.09
C THR A 172 34.14 -7.21 36.31
N GLU A 173 33.38 -8.30 36.26
CA GLU A 173 33.39 -9.32 37.31
C GLU A 173 34.82 -9.86 37.45
N GLY A 174 35.54 -9.39 38.47
CA GLY A 174 36.95 -9.77 38.65
C GLY A 174 37.82 -8.95 39.59
N GLU A 175 37.30 -8.31 40.65
CA GLU A 175 38.15 -7.84 41.77
C GLU A 175 37.58 -8.34 43.12
N GLU A 176 38.08 -9.52 43.45
CA GLU A 176 38.50 -10.05 44.76
C GLU A 176 37.80 -9.61 46.05
N MET A 177 37.20 -10.62 46.69
CA MET A 177 37.20 -10.79 48.15
C MET A 177 38.58 -10.54 48.75
N THR A 178 38.73 -9.56 49.65
CA THR A 178 39.51 -9.74 50.90
C THR A 178 39.15 -8.68 51.94
N GLN A 179 38.65 -9.20 53.07
CA GLN A 179 38.60 -8.67 54.45
C GLN A 179 37.65 -7.52 54.76
#